data_AF-I1CLP0-F1
#
_entry.id   AF-I1CLP0-F1
#
_cell.length_a   1.000
_cell.length_b   1.000
_cell.length_c   1.000
_cell.angle_alpha   90.00
_cell.angle_beta   90.00
_cell.angle_gamma   90.00
#
_symmetry.space_group_name_H-M   'P 1'
#
loop_
_entity.id
_entity.type
_entity.pdbx_description
1 polymer ?
#
loop_
_entity_poly.entity_id
_entity_poly.type
_entity_poly.pdbx_seq_one_letter_code
_entity_poly.pdbx_strand_id
1 'polypeptide(L)'
;MLKLNFSKTEPTEEPEPEKPVLSPPSSPIRHTNSHREMPPVPSASLHKPISDDNKGAQMLLNMGWRKGEGLGRHGSGILDPVKAESYGNNAGIGATAKYTVNPDASYKERTVGVIVDHQEKVISFLYKKKIHCLHTMKHY
;
A
#
# COMPACT_ATOMS: atom_id res chain seq x y z
N MET A 1 91.09 -18.15 17.98
CA MET A 1 90.10 -19.02 17.32
C MET A 1 88.72 -18.43 17.59
N LEU A 2 88.10 -17.84 16.57
CA LEU A 2 86.84 -17.10 16.69
C LEU A 2 85.70 -18.03 17.10
N LYS A 3 85.00 -17.69 18.18
CA LYS A 3 83.64 -18.13 18.46
C LYS A 3 82.81 -16.90 18.79
N LEU A 4 82.31 -16.25 17.74
CA LEU A 4 81.12 -15.43 17.86
C LEU A 4 79.94 -16.39 17.95
N ASN A 5 79.06 -16.21 18.94
CA ASN A 5 77.62 -16.43 18.77
C ASN A 5 76.82 -15.84 19.94
N PHE A 6 76.19 -14.69 19.64
CA PHE A 6 74.84 -14.24 19.98
C PHE A 6 74.33 -14.36 21.42
N SER A 7 74.50 -13.29 22.21
CA SER A 7 73.48 -12.89 23.19
C SER A 7 72.42 -12.06 22.45
N LYS A 8 71.23 -12.62 22.30
CA LYS A 8 70.07 -11.97 21.69
C LYS A 8 69.70 -10.74 22.53
N THR A 9 69.99 -9.56 22.00
CA THR A 9 69.50 -8.28 22.49
C THR A 9 67.98 -8.28 22.48
N GLU A 10 67.34 -7.95 23.61
CA GLU A 10 65.99 -7.37 23.61
C GLU A 10 66.08 -5.96 23.00
N PRO A 11 65.35 -5.68 21.92
CA PRO A 11 65.01 -4.32 21.55
C PRO A 11 63.54 -4.11 21.92
N THR A 12 63.35 -3.33 22.98
CA THR A 12 62.34 -2.29 23.12
C THR A 12 61.08 -2.51 22.30
N GLU A 13 60.00 -2.88 22.99
CA GLU A 13 58.61 -2.78 22.57
C GLU A 13 58.38 -1.43 21.88
N GLU A 14 58.40 -1.43 20.55
CA GLU A 14 57.94 -0.30 19.74
C GLU A 14 56.44 -0.18 20.02
N PRO A 15 55.92 0.96 20.50
CA PRO A 15 54.49 1.09 20.69
C PRO A 15 53.84 0.92 19.32
N GLU A 16 53.13 -0.19 19.11
CA GLU A 16 52.28 -0.36 17.95
C GLU A 16 51.46 0.92 17.79
N PRO A 17 51.32 1.48 16.56
CA PRO A 17 50.43 2.60 16.38
C PRO A 17 49.07 2.14 16.88
N GLU A 18 48.57 2.74 17.97
CA GLU A 18 47.24 2.41 18.49
C GLU A 18 46.29 2.52 17.31
N LYS A 19 45.87 1.37 16.79
CA LYS A 19 44.87 1.31 15.73
C LYS A 19 43.72 2.13 16.28
N PRO A 20 43.24 3.18 15.58
CA PRO A 20 42.24 4.06 16.12
C PRO A 20 41.12 3.19 16.67
N VAL A 21 40.93 3.22 18.00
CA VAL A 21 39.83 2.53 18.64
C VAL A 21 38.59 3.25 18.18
N LEU A 22 38.06 2.85 17.02
CA LEU A 22 36.72 3.23 16.63
C LEU A 22 35.85 2.71 17.76
N SER A 23 35.30 3.65 18.54
CA SER A 23 34.31 3.35 19.55
C SER A 23 33.29 2.41 18.91
N PRO A 24 32.89 1.32 19.59
CA PRO A 24 31.88 0.44 19.04
C PRO A 24 30.70 1.30 18.58
N PRO A 25 30.14 1.06 17.38
CA PRO A 25 29.04 1.86 16.89
C PRO A 25 27.99 1.89 17.99
N SER A 26 27.65 3.10 18.47
CA SER A 26 26.60 3.28 19.46
C SER A 26 25.44 2.38 19.04
N SER A 27 24.95 1.55 19.96
CA SER A 27 23.78 0.72 19.70
C SER A 27 22.74 1.59 19.00
N PRO A 28 22.12 1.12 17.91
CA PRO A 28 21.18 1.93 17.15
C PRO A 28 20.22 2.53 18.17
N ILE A 29 20.11 3.87 18.17
CA ILE A 29 19.22 4.59 19.07
C ILE A 29 17.90 3.87 18.94
N ARG A 30 17.52 3.14 19.99
CA ARG A 30 16.19 2.57 20.09
C ARG A 30 15.33 3.79 20.33
N HIS A 31 14.96 4.47 19.25
CA HIS A 31 13.81 5.32 19.24
C HIS A 31 12.70 4.39 19.70
N THR A 32 12.39 4.46 20.99
CA THR A 32 11.16 3.91 21.48
C THR A 32 10.13 4.62 20.64
N ASN A 33 9.56 3.89 19.68
CA ASN A 33 8.27 4.25 19.14
C ASN A 33 7.35 4.17 20.35
N SER A 34 7.30 5.25 21.14
CA SER A 34 6.03 5.78 21.56
C SER A 34 5.24 5.84 20.28
N HIS A 35 4.43 4.81 20.08
CA HIS A 35 3.47 4.70 18.99
C HIS A 35 2.55 5.88 19.23
N ARG A 36 2.94 7.06 18.73
CA ARG A 36 2.04 8.19 18.57
C ARG A 36 0.99 7.62 17.65
N GLU A 37 -0.14 7.24 18.22
CA GLU A 37 -1.35 6.97 17.46
C GLU A 37 -1.59 8.26 16.68
N MET A 38 -1.10 8.27 15.44
CA MET A 38 -1.45 9.34 14.53
C MET A 38 -2.96 9.25 14.41
N PRO A 39 -3.70 10.34 14.67
CA PRO A 39 -5.13 10.34 14.46
C PRO A 39 -5.36 9.83 13.03
N PRO A 40 -6.36 8.96 12.81
CA PRO A 40 -6.63 8.40 11.49
C PRO A 40 -6.75 9.56 10.51
N VAL A 41 -5.79 9.66 9.58
CA VAL A 41 -5.86 10.66 8.53
C VAL A 41 -7.10 10.32 7.71
N PRO A 42 -8.02 11.28 7.49
CA PRO A 42 -9.21 11.01 6.71
C PRO A 42 -8.78 10.52 5.33
N SER A 43 -9.10 9.26 5.04
CA SER A 43 -8.79 8.63 3.76
C SER A 43 -9.52 9.39 2.65
N ALA A 44 -8.80 9.73 1.58
CA ALA A 44 -9.40 10.40 0.43
C ALA A 44 -10.47 9.49 -0.19
N SER A 45 -11.62 10.06 -0.51
CA SER A 45 -12.75 9.33 -1.10
C SER A 45 -12.97 9.76 -2.54
N LEU A 46 -13.36 8.81 -3.41
CA LEU A 46 -13.83 9.11 -4.76
C LEU A 46 -15.22 9.74 -4.78
N HIS A 47 -15.98 9.62 -3.68
CA HIS A 47 -17.37 10.06 -3.60
C HIS A 47 -17.55 11.39 -2.87
N LYS A 48 -16.53 11.82 -2.13
CA LYS A 48 -16.58 13.06 -1.34
C LYS A 48 -15.38 13.94 -1.71
N PRO A 49 -15.61 15.21 -2.11
CA PRO A 49 -14.51 16.13 -2.38
C PRO A 49 -13.70 16.36 -1.11
N ILE A 50 -12.40 16.59 -1.29
CA ILE A 50 -11.50 16.93 -0.19
C ILE A 50 -11.86 18.30 0.38
N SER A 51 -11.67 18.50 1.69
CA SER A 51 -11.92 19.81 2.32
C SER A 51 -10.97 20.87 1.78
N ASP A 52 -11.44 22.11 1.71
CA ASP A 52 -10.65 23.27 1.29
C ASP A 52 -9.52 23.59 2.31
N ASP A 53 -9.64 23.09 3.55
CA ASP A 53 -8.58 23.18 4.59
C ASP A 53 -7.37 22.28 4.30
N ASN A 54 -7.48 21.40 3.30
CA ASN A 54 -6.37 20.54 2.92
C ASN A 54 -5.23 21.38 2.33
N LYS A 55 -4.01 21.15 2.83
CA LYS A 55 -2.82 21.88 2.37
C LYS A 55 -2.61 21.80 0.85
N GLY A 56 -2.93 20.66 0.22
CA GLY A 56 -2.86 20.52 -1.23
C GLY A 56 -3.88 21.39 -1.96
N ALA A 57 -5.10 21.52 -1.44
CA ALA A 57 -6.11 22.42 -2.00
C ALA A 57 -5.65 23.89 -1.91
N GLN A 58 -5.09 24.31 -0.77
CA GLN A 58 -4.52 25.66 -0.60
C GLN A 58 -3.35 25.93 -1.56
N MET A 59 -2.48 24.93 -1.75
CA MET A 59 -1.37 25.04 -2.71
C MET A 59 -1.89 25.23 -4.14
N LEU A 60 -2.91 24.48 -4.56
CA LEU A 60 -3.50 24.62 -5.91
C LEU A 60 -4.11 26.01 -6.12
N LEU A 61 -4.84 26.52 -5.13
CA LEU A 61 -5.41 27.88 -5.16
C LEU A 61 -4.30 28.94 -5.31
N ASN A 62 -3.21 28.81 -4.57
CA ASN A 62 -2.06 29.72 -4.65
C ASN A 62 -1.33 29.65 -6.00
N MET A 63 -1.45 28.54 -6.72
CA MET A 63 -0.92 28.37 -8.07
C MET A 63 -1.89 28.87 -9.16
N GLY A 64 -3.01 29.47 -8.78
CA GLY A 64 -4.01 30.02 -9.69
C GLY A 64 -5.04 29.01 -10.20
N TRP A 65 -5.02 27.76 -9.71
CA TRP A 65 -6.11 26.81 -9.98
C TRP A 65 -7.38 27.23 -9.25
N ARG A 66 -8.54 27.04 -9.87
CA ARG A 66 -9.84 27.44 -9.33
C ARG A 66 -10.75 26.23 -9.14
N LYS A 67 -11.52 26.23 -8.05
CA LYS A 67 -12.48 25.16 -7.76
C LYS A 67 -13.49 25.03 -8.90
N GLY A 68 -13.64 23.80 -9.42
CA GLY A 68 -14.53 23.50 -10.54
C GLY A 68 -13.89 23.62 -11.93
N GLU A 69 -12.61 23.97 -12.03
CA GLU A 69 -11.85 23.93 -13.28
C GLU A 69 -10.89 22.74 -13.33
N GLY A 70 -10.66 22.23 -14.55
CA GLY A 70 -9.68 21.17 -14.77
C GLY A 70 -8.27 21.71 -14.67
N LEU A 71 -7.28 20.83 -14.53
CA LEU A 71 -5.87 21.25 -14.58
C LEU A 71 -5.43 21.53 -16.03
N GLY A 72 -4.35 22.30 -16.19
CA GLY A 72 -3.73 22.60 -17.49
C GLY A 72 -3.99 24.04 -17.98
N ARG A 73 -3.32 24.44 -19.07
CA ARG A 73 -3.28 25.82 -19.57
C ARG A 73 -4.66 26.46 -19.81
N HIS A 74 -5.60 25.65 -20.30
CA HIS A 74 -6.95 26.10 -20.66
C HIS A 74 -8.00 25.65 -19.65
N GLY A 75 -7.61 25.09 -18.50
CA GLY A 75 -8.55 24.57 -17.50
C GLY A 75 -9.37 23.36 -17.98
N SER A 76 -8.99 22.73 -19.08
CA SER A 76 -9.75 21.67 -19.76
C SER A 76 -9.35 20.25 -19.34
N GLY A 77 -8.52 20.12 -18.30
CA GLY A 77 -8.15 18.82 -17.75
C GLY A 77 -9.33 18.10 -17.10
N ILE A 78 -9.08 16.86 -16.68
CA ILE A 78 -10.09 16.03 -16.02
C ILE A 78 -10.53 16.69 -14.70
N LEU A 79 -11.84 16.89 -14.54
CA LEU A 79 -12.47 17.49 -13.35
C LEU A 79 -12.72 16.46 -12.26
N ASP A 80 -13.42 15.38 -12.62
CA ASP A 80 -13.78 14.30 -11.70
C ASP A 80 -12.74 13.19 -11.74
N PRO A 81 -12.37 12.61 -10.58
CA PRO A 81 -11.46 11.47 -10.54
C PRO A 81 -11.93 10.32 -11.42
N VAL A 82 -11.01 9.73 -12.19
CA VAL A 82 -11.29 8.55 -13.00
C VAL A 82 -11.54 7.36 -12.07
N LYS A 83 -12.71 6.73 -12.21
CA LYS A 83 -13.10 5.57 -11.39
C LYS A 83 -12.33 4.33 -11.84
N ALA A 84 -11.67 3.67 -10.89
CA ALA A 84 -11.07 2.37 -11.12
C ALA A 84 -12.08 1.25 -10.83
N GLU A 85 -12.18 0.29 -11.73
CA GLU A 85 -12.94 -0.94 -11.48
C GLU A 85 -12.13 -1.87 -10.58
N SER A 86 -12.77 -2.39 -9.54
CA SER A 86 -12.14 -3.33 -8.63
C SER A 86 -12.52 -4.78 -8.99
N TYR A 87 -11.50 -5.63 -8.99
CA TYR A 87 -11.62 -7.07 -9.20
C TYR A 87 -11.16 -7.80 -7.95
N GLY A 88 -11.53 -9.08 -7.82
CA GLY A 88 -11.04 -9.91 -6.72
C GLY A 88 -9.50 -10.00 -6.73
N ASN A 89 -8.88 -10.10 -5.56
CA ASN A 89 -7.42 -10.03 -5.39
C ASN A 89 -6.61 -10.98 -6.30
N ASN A 90 -7.21 -12.09 -6.74
CA ASN A 90 -6.57 -13.13 -7.57
C ASN A 90 -7.20 -13.23 -8.97
N ALA A 91 -7.93 -12.20 -9.40
CA ALA A 91 -8.55 -12.18 -10.72
C ALA A 91 -7.46 -12.05 -11.81
N GLY A 92 -7.51 -12.93 -12.81
CA GLY A 92 -6.67 -12.80 -14.01
C GLY A 92 -7.10 -11.62 -14.89
N ILE A 93 -6.19 -11.15 -15.73
CA ILE A 93 -6.49 -10.15 -16.77
C ILE A 93 -7.56 -10.76 -17.69
N GLY A 94 -8.65 -10.02 -17.91
CA GLY A 94 -9.83 -10.50 -18.66
C GLY A 94 -10.95 -11.10 -17.81
N ALA A 95 -10.79 -11.16 -16.48
CA ALA A 95 -11.89 -11.50 -15.60
C ALA A 95 -13.05 -10.51 -15.76
N THR A 96 -14.27 -11.01 -15.96
CA THR A 96 -15.47 -10.18 -16.17
C THR A 96 -16.25 -9.92 -14.89
N ALA A 97 -15.96 -10.69 -13.83
CA ALA A 97 -16.62 -10.57 -12.54
C ALA A 97 -16.02 -9.40 -11.73
N LYS A 98 -16.71 -8.26 -11.79
CA LYS A 98 -16.42 -7.09 -10.97
C LYS A 98 -16.87 -7.33 -9.53
N TYR A 99 -16.12 -6.83 -8.56
CA TYR A 99 -16.46 -6.94 -7.14
C TYR A 99 -16.42 -5.57 -6.48
N THR A 100 -17.40 -5.29 -5.63
CA THR A 100 -17.40 -4.08 -4.80
C THR A 100 -16.42 -4.29 -3.65
N VAL A 101 -15.19 -3.85 -3.85
CA VAL A 101 -14.18 -3.89 -2.80
C VAL A 101 -14.51 -2.81 -1.78
N ASN A 102 -14.91 -3.23 -0.57
CA ASN A 102 -14.86 -2.33 0.57
C ASN A 102 -13.38 -2.17 0.99
N PRO A 103 -12.78 -0.98 0.85
CA PRO A 103 -11.36 -0.77 1.12
C PRO A 103 -11.00 -1.03 2.58
N ASP A 104 -11.94 -0.83 3.50
CA ASP A 104 -11.75 -0.99 4.95
C ASP A 104 -11.93 -2.45 5.41
N ALA A 105 -12.44 -3.33 4.53
CA ALA A 105 -12.65 -4.73 4.87
C ALA A 105 -11.31 -5.49 4.94
N SER A 106 -11.15 -6.29 6.00
CA SER A 106 -10.02 -7.20 6.18
C SER A 106 -9.89 -8.16 4.99
N TYR A 107 -8.66 -8.60 4.70
CA TYR A 107 -8.37 -9.55 3.63
C TYR A 107 -9.26 -10.81 3.69
N LYS A 108 -9.50 -11.33 4.90
CA LYS A 108 -10.36 -12.51 5.12
C LYS A 108 -11.81 -12.22 4.74
N GLU A 109 -12.33 -11.08 5.17
CA GLU A 109 -13.67 -10.59 4.84
C GLU A 109 -13.86 -10.50 3.32
N ARG A 110 -12.86 -9.94 2.63
CA ARG A 110 -12.89 -9.75 1.18
C ARG A 110 -12.92 -11.06 0.42
N THR A 111 -12.16 -12.08 0.85
CA THR A 111 -12.21 -13.41 0.23
C THR A 111 -13.54 -14.11 0.48
N VAL A 112 -14.06 -14.02 1.71
CA VAL A 112 -15.35 -14.65 2.05
C VAL A 112 -16.49 -14.01 1.27
N GLY A 113 -16.52 -12.68 1.16
CA GLY A 113 -17.51 -11.96 0.36
C GLY A 113 -17.51 -12.38 -1.11
N VAL A 114 -16.33 -12.59 -1.72
CA VAL A 114 -16.24 -13.11 -3.10
C VAL A 114 -16.86 -14.50 -3.24
N ILE A 115 -16.64 -15.39 -2.28
CA ILE A 115 -17.17 -16.76 -2.31
C ILE A 115 -18.69 -16.75 -2.13
N VAL A 116 -19.19 -15.97 -1.17
CA VAL A 116 -20.63 -15.87 -0.88
C VAL A 116 -21.38 -15.25 -2.06
N ASP A 117 -20.88 -14.16 -2.64
CA ASP A 117 -21.45 -13.54 -3.84
C ASP A 117 -21.56 -14.53 -5.02
N HIS A 118 -20.54 -15.38 -5.17
CA HIS A 118 -20.55 -16.40 -6.21
C HIS A 118 -21.63 -17.46 -5.95
N GLN A 119 -21.73 -17.96 -4.71
CA GLN A 119 -22.76 -18.92 -4.30
C GLN A 119 -24.17 -18.36 -4.54
N GLU A 120 -24.44 -17.11 -4.17
CA GLU A 120 -25.76 -16.49 -4.41
C GLU A 120 -26.10 -16.39 -5.90
N LYS A 121 -25.13 -16.01 -6.74
CA LYS A 121 -25.33 -15.95 -8.19
C LYS A 121 -25.63 -17.33 -8.78
N VAL A 122 -24.92 -18.36 -8.33
CA VAL A 122 -25.17 -19.75 -8.76
C VAL A 122 -26.56 -20.21 -8.35
N ILE A 123 -26.94 -20.02 -7.08
CA ILE A 123 -28.25 -20.39 -6.57
C ILE A 123 -29.35 -19.64 -7.35
N SER A 124 -29.22 -18.33 -7.52
CA SER A 124 -30.17 -17.50 -8.29
C SER A 124 -30.32 -17.98 -9.73
N PHE A 125 -29.21 -18.32 -10.39
CA PHE A 125 -29.23 -18.86 -11.75
C PHE A 125 -29.99 -20.20 -11.83
N LEU A 126 -29.75 -21.11 -10.89
CA LEU A 126 -30.46 -22.38 -10.81
C LEU A 126 -31.96 -22.19 -10.57
N TYR A 127 -32.33 -21.27 -9.67
CA TYR A 127 -33.73 -20.93 -9.41
C TYR A 127 -34.42 -20.34 -10.63
N LYS A 128 -33.78 -19.41 -11.34
CA LYS A 128 -34.33 -18.84 -12.59
C LYS A 128 -34.52 -19.90 -13.67
N LYS A 129 -33.54 -20.79 -13.86
CA LYS A 129 -33.67 -21.92 -14.78
C LYS A 129 -34.82 -22.86 -14.39
N LYS A 130 -34.98 -23.14 -13.10
CA LYS A 130 -36.07 -23.98 -12.59
C LYS A 130 -37.44 -23.34 -12.85
N ILE A 131 -37.60 -22.06 -12.55
CA ILE A 131 -38.85 -21.31 -12.80
C ILE A 131 -39.17 -21.29 -14.30
N HIS A 132 -38.17 -20.99 -15.13
CA HIS A 132 -38.35 -20.97 -16.59
C HIS A 132 -38.82 -22.33 -17.11
N CYS A 133 -38.16 -23.42 -16.71
CA CYS A 133 -38.55 -24.78 -17.11
C CYS A 133 -40.00 -25.11 -16.69
N LEU A 134 -40.38 -24.79 -15.45
CA LEU A 134 -41.75 -25.00 -14.97
C LEU A 134 -42.78 -24.16 -15.72
N HIS A 135 -42.42 -22.94 -16.13
CA HIS A 135 -43.28 -22.08 -16.93
C HIS A 135 -43.46 -22.65 -18.35
N THR A 136 -42.37 -23.05 -19.02
CA THR A 136 -42.43 -23.66 -20.37
C THR A 136 -43.25 -24.95 -20.38
N MET A 137 -43.15 -25.77 -19.33
CA MET A 137 -43.93 -27.01 -19.18
C MET A 137 -45.44 -26.80 -18.99
N LYS A 138 -45.88 -25.60 -18.60
CA LYS A 138 -47.31 -25.25 -18.47
C LYS A 138 -47.91 -24.64 -19.74
N HIS A 139 -47.06 -24.26 -20.69
CA HIS A 139 -47.45 -23.68 -21.98
C HIS A 139 -47.32 -24.67 -23.15
N TYR A 140 -46.97 -25.92 -22.84
CA TYR A 140 -47.12 -27.10 -23.70
C TYR A 140 -48.42 -27.84 -23.32
#